data_AF-A0A1F0BC39-F1
#
_entry.id   AF-A0A1F0BC39-F1
#
_cell.length_a   1.000
_cell.length_b   1.000
_cell.length_c   1.000
_cell.angle_alpha   90.00
_cell.angle_beta   90.00
_cell.angle_gamma   90.00
#
_symmetry.space_group_name_H-M   'P 1'
#
loop_
_entity.id
_entity.type
_entity.pdbx_description
1 polymer ?
#
loop_
_entity_poly.entity_id
_entity_poly.type
_entity_poly.pdbx_seq_one_letter_code
_entity_poly.pdbx_strand_id
1 'polypeptide(L)'
;MTLTLKIEILKEHAADFLTRFYRYQKQMEIKIDDEGSLWILISDDLSYLIHTKIHFKTTFREIERYTEYIEGIERTLNRCGKTM
;
A
#
# COMPACT_ATOMS: atom_id res chain seq x y z
N MET A 1 1.38 -18.54 -14.08
CA MET A 1 0.56 -17.37 -13.68
C MET A 1 0.75 -16.27 -14.73
N THR A 2 -0.33 -15.69 -15.25
CA THR A 2 -0.27 -14.61 -16.26
C THR A 2 -0.02 -13.25 -15.59
N LEU A 3 0.50 -12.28 -16.35
CA LEU A 3 0.76 -10.92 -15.88
C LEU A 3 -0.52 -10.25 -15.36
N THR A 4 -1.62 -10.39 -16.10
CA THR A 4 -2.95 -9.87 -15.72
C THR A 4 -3.42 -10.42 -14.38
N LEU A 5 -3.26 -11.72 -14.13
CA LEU A 5 -3.67 -12.31 -12.85
C LEU A 5 -2.81 -11.80 -11.69
N LYS A 6 -1.50 -11.63 -11.90
CA LYS A 6 -0.62 -11.03 -10.89
C LYS A 6 -1.02 -9.60 -10.55
N ILE A 7 -1.42 -8.81 -11.55
CA ILE A 7 -1.89 -7.45 -11.38
C ILE A 7 -3.15 -7.43 -10.50
N GLU A 8 -4.14 -8.27 -10.81
CA GLU A 8 -5.39 -8.30 -10.03
C GLU A 8 -5.14 -8.71 -8.57
N ILE A 9 -4.31 -9.74 -8.34
CA ILE A 9 -3.91 -10.15 -6.98
C ILE A 9 -3.24 -9.01 -6.22
N LEU A 10 -2.30 -8.30 -6.86
CA LEU A 10 -1.62 -7.16 -6.24
C LEU A 10 -2.61 -6.04 -5.89
N LYS A 11 -3.57 -5.74 -6.77
CA LYS A 11 -4.57 -4.69 -6.52
C LYS A 11 -5.46 -5.03 -5.34
N GLU A 12 -5.92 -6.28 -5.27
CA GLU A 12 -6.76 -6.76 -4.17
C GLU A 12 -6.01 -6.67 -2.83
N HIS A 13 -4.77 -7.17 -2.79
CA HIS A 13 -3.93 -7.08 -1.59
C HIS A 13 -3.66 -5.63 -1.19
N ALA A 14 -3.27 -4.78 -2.14
CA ALA A 14 -2.98 -3.38 -1.87
C ALA A 14 -4.21 -2.59 -1.39
N ALA A 15 -5.41 -2.90 -1.90
CA ALA A 15 -6.65 -2.28 -1.47
C ALA A 15 -7.05 -2.68 -0.03
N ASP A 16 -6.89 -3.96 0.33
CA ASP A 16 -7.08 -4.43 1.71
C ASP A 16 -6.09 -3.72 2.67
N PHE A 17 -4.82 -3.70 2.29
CA PHE A 17 -3.77 -3.04 3.06
C PHE A 17 -4.09 -1.56 3.27
N LEU A 18 -4.41 -0.82 2.20
CA LEU A 18 -4.71 0.61 2.27
C LEU A 18 -5.92 0.89 3.16
N THR A 19 -6.95 0.05 3.11
CA THR A 19 -8.12 0.15 3.99
C THR A 19 -7.74 0.01 5.47
N ARG A 20 -6.93 -0.99 5.81
CA ARG A 20 -6.43 -1.19 7.18
C ARG A 20 -5.51 -0.06 7.61
N PHE A 21 -4.71 0.47 6.68
CA PHE A 21 -3.79 1.57 6.93
C PHE A 21 -4.52 2.90 7.21
N TYR A 22 -5.60 3.20 6.49
CA TYR A 22 -6.46 4.35 6.82
C TYR A 22 -7.13 4.22 8.20
N ARG A 23 -7.57 3.02 8.57
CA ARG A 23 -8.10 2.77 9.93
C ARG A 23 -7.04 3.04 10.99
N TYR A 24 -5.80 2.61 10.74
CA TYR A 24 -4.67 2.87 11.61
C TYR A 24 -4.38 4.37 11.75
N GLN A 25 -4.31 5.11 10.65
CA GLN A 25 -4.11 6.56 10.67
C GLN A 25 -5.19 7.27 11.48
N LYS A 26 -6.45 6.87 11.29
CA LYS A 26 -7.59 7.39 12.05
C LYS A 26 -7.49 7.10 13.55
N GLN A 27 -7.05 5.89 13.94
CA GLN A 27 -6.83 5.53 15.35
C GLN A 27 -5.71 6.32 16.01
N MET A 28 -4.72 6.75 15.24
CA MET A 28 -3.59 7.57 15.71
C MET A 28 -3.86 9.06 15.63
N GLU A 29 -5.07 9.46 15.23
CA GLU A 29 -5.45 10.87 15.01
C GLU A 29 -4.50 11.61 14.06
N ILE A 30 -3.89 10.86 13.12
CA ILE A 30 -3.07 11.44 12.07
C ILE A 30 -3.99 12.19 11.13
N LYS A 31 -3.74 13.49 10.96
CA LYS A 31 -4.55 14.31 10.07
C LYS A 31 -4.26 13.94 8.62
N ILE A 32 -5.31 13.88 7.82
CA ILE A 32 -5.23 13.50 6.40
C ILE A 32 -4.44 14.54 5.59
N ASP A 33 -4.46 15.81 6.01
CA ASP A 33 -3.74 16.93 5.39
C ASP A 33 -2.35 17.16 5.99
N ASP A 34 -1.88 16.27 6.86
CA ASP A 34 -0.51 16.34 7.39
C ASP A 34 0.48 15.77 6.36
N GLU A 35 0.76 16.55 5.32
CA GLU A 35 1.71 16.20 4.25
C GLU A 35 3.14 15.96 4.78
N GLY A 36 3.45 16.42 6.00
CA GLY A 36 4.71 16.15 6.68
C GLY A 36 4.76 14.79 7.40
N SER A 37 3.60 14.15 7.59
CA SER A 37 3.51 12.84 8.21
C SER A 37 3.95 11.75 7.25
N LEU A 38 4.93 10.95 7.69
CA LEU A 38 5.39 9.76 6.96
C LEU A 38 4.23 8.82 6.62
N TRP A 39 3.22 8.74 7.49
CA TRP A 39 2.08 7.86 7.27
C TRP A 39 1.19 8.34 6.13
N ILE A 40 1.00 9.65 5.99
CA ILE A 40 0.22 10.24 4.88
C ILE A 40 0.96 10.06 3.56
N LEU A 41 2.27 10.31 3.54
CA LEU A 41 3.11 10.08 2.36
C LEU A 41 3.03 8.62 1.87
N ILE A 42 3.03 7.66 2.79
CA ILE A 42 2.89 6.24 2.46
C ILE A 42 1.49 5.92 1.90
N SER A 43 0.42 6.45 2.49
CA SER A 43 -0.94 6.19 1.98
C SER A 43 -1.16 6.82 0.61
N ASP A 44 -0.57 7.99 0.35
CA ASP A 44 -0.68 8.68 -0.92
C ASP A 44 0.08 7.93 -2.02
N ASP A 45 1.30 7.46 -1.74
CA ASP A 45 2.07 6.66 -2.71
C ASP A 45 1.38 5.33 -3.01
N LEU A 46 0.83 4.65 -2.00
CA LEU A 46 0.05 3.41 -2.19
C LEU A 46 -1.23 3.65 -2.98
N SER A 47 -1.98 4.70 -2.66
CA SER A 47 -3.18 5.09 -3.39
C SER A 47 -2.85 5.36 -4.87
N TYR A 48 -1.79 6.12 -5.13
CA TYR A 48 -1.32 6.38 -6.49
C TYR A 48 -0.87 5.11 -7.22
N LEU A 49 -0.21 4.20 -6.51
CA LEU A 49 0.23 2.91 -7.04
C LEU A 49 -0.95 2.05 -7.48
N ILE A 50 -1.98 1.93 -6.64
CA ILE A 50 -3.19 1.14 -6.88
C ILE A 50 -4.02 1.73 -8.02
N HIS A 51 -4.27 3.03 -7.98
CA HIS A 51 -5.22 3.68 -8.88
C HIS A 51 -4.61 4.07 -10.23
N THR A 52 -3.28 4.24 -10.31
CA THR A 52 -2.63 4.76 -11.52
C THR A 52 -1.52 3.85 -12.01
N LYS A 53 -0.45 3.62 -11.24
CA LYS A 53 0.76 2.95 -11.77
C LYS A 53 0.53 1.50 -12.20
N ILE A 54 -0.28 0.72 -11.48
CA ILE A 54 -0.55 -0.68 -11.84
C ILE A 54 -1.28 -0.81 -13.20
N HIS A 55 -1.92 0.28 -13.67
CA HIS A 55 -2.61 0.29 -14.95
C HIS A 55 -1.71 0.66 -16.15
N PHE A 56 -0.46 1.09 -15.92
CA PHE A 56 0.44 1.52 -16.99
C PHE A 56 1.75 0.73 -17.00
N LYS A 57 1.99 0.03 -18.13
CA LYS A 57 3.27 -0.65 -18.46
C LYS A 57 3.85 -1.55 -17.35
N THR A 58 3.00 -2.14 -16.51
CA THR A 58 3.45 -2.97 -15.39
C THR A 58 4.07 -4.28 -15.87
N THR A 59 5.33 -4.50 -15.52
CA THR A 59 6.10 -5.72 -15.77
C THR A 59 6.09 -6.65 -14.56
N PHE A 60 6.45 -7.92 -14.74
CA PHE A 60 6.59 -8.87 -13.62
C PHE A 60 7.53 -8.35 -12.52
N ARG A 61 8.64 -7.69 -12.90
CA ARG A 61 9.60 -7.10 -11.96
C ARG A 61 9.01 -5.94 -11.17
N GLU A 62 8.16 -5.12 -11.78
CA GLU A 62 7.48 -4.04 -11.07
C GLU A 62 6.46 -4.59 -10.07
N ILE A 63 5.72 -5.64 -10.44
CA ILE A 63 4.80 -6.31 -9.51
C ILE A 63 5.56 -6.80 -8.29
N GLU A 64 6.69 -7.48 -8.48
CA GLU A 64 7.52 -7.97 -7.36
C GLU A 64 8.00 -6.83 -6.46
N ARG A 65 8.49 -5.73 -7.05
CA ARG A 65 8.88 -4.54 -6.28
C ARG A 65 7.72 -3.93 -5.49
N TYR A 66 6.52 -3.91 -6.05
CA TYR A 66 5.33 -3.38 -5.37
C TYR A 66 4.86 -4.31 -4.25
N THR A 67 4.90 -5.62 -4.47
CA THR A 67 4.63 -6.61 -3.42
C THR A 67 5.62 -6.44 -2.26
N GLU A 68 6.92 -6.38 -2.54
CA GLU A 68 7.95 -6.19 -1.51
C GLU A 68 7.78 -4.88 -0.72
N TYR A 69 7.37 -3.80 -1.41
CA TYR A 69 7.10 -2.51 -0.79
C TYR A 69 5.92 -2.59 0.20
N ILE A 70 4.78 -3.16 -0.22
CA ILE A 70 3.59 -3.33 0.63
C ILE A 70 3.92 -4.20 1.84
N GLU A 71 4.54 -5.36 1.62
CA GLU A 71 4.93 -6.25 2.71
C GLU A 71 5.95 -5.59 3.66
N GLY A 72 6.84 -4.74 3.14
CA GLY A 72 7.78 -3.97 3.96
C GLY A 72 7.09 -3.04 4.95
N ILE A 73 6.01 -2.38 4.51
CA ILE A 73 5.20 -1.51 5.35
C ILE A 73 4.38 -2.35 6.34
N GLU A 74 3.73 -3.44 5.89
CA GLU A 74 3.01 -4.37 6.76
C GLU A 74 3.87 -4.90 7.89
N ARG A 75 5.09 -5.37 7.58
CA ARG A 75 6.05 -5.85 8.59
C ARG A 75 6.40 -4.76 9.60
N THR A 76 6.51 -3.52 9.15
CA THR A 76 6.84 -2.38 10.02
C THR A 76 5.67 -2.06 10.96
N LEU A 77 4.44 -2.06 10.45
CA LEU A 77 3.24 -1.82 11.23
C LEU A 77 2.99 -2.92 12.27
N ASN A 78 3.14 -4.18 11.88
CA ASN A 78 3.03 -5.32 12.80
C ASN A 78 4.08 -5.26 13.92
N ARG A 79 5.32 -4.82 13.61
CA ARG A 79 6.39 -4.64 14.61
C ARG A 79 6.15 -3.48 15.57
N CYS A 80 5.42 -2.45 15.16
CA CYS A 80 5.04 -1.35 16.04
C CYS A 80 4.02 -1.77 17.14
N GLY A 81 3.68 -3.06 17.25
CA GLY A 81 2.68 -3.57 18.20
C GLY A 81 1.26 -3.19 17.80
N LYS A 82 1.08 -2.77 16.55
CA LYS A 82 -0.19 -2.34 16.00
C LYS A 82 -0.63 -3.40 15.01
N THR A 83 -1.39 -4.35 15.52
CA THR A 83 -2.00 -5.38 14.69
C THR A 83 -2.96 -4.67 13.72
N MET A 84 -2.59 -4.62 12.44
CA MET A 84 -3.45 -4.15 11.37
C MET A 84 -4.56 -5.15 11.06
#